data_AF-A0A1W1BEW7-F1
#
_entry.id   AF-A0A1W1BEW7-F1
#
_cell.length_a   1.000
_cell.length_b   1.000
_cell.length_c   1.000
_cell.angle_alpha   90.00
_cell.angle_beta   90.00
_cell.angle_gamma   90.00
#
_symmetry.space_group_name_H-M   'P 1'
#
loop_
_entity.id
_entity.type
_entity.pdbx_description
1 polymer ?
#
loop_
_entity_poly.entity_id
_entity_poly.type
_entity_poly.pdbx_seq_one_letter_code
_entity_poly.pdbx_strand_id
1 'polypeptide(L)' 'MTPQEQEIDKMKREIKKEVFLAFKSNMKIFDWDIPENNDRKSAELIIAVMQEAIDELKEEIANGNFDQY' A
#
# COMPACT_ATOMS: atom_id res chain seq x y z
N MET A 1 -4.86 -18.03 -18.98
CA MET A 1 -4.36 -16.75 -18.44
C MET A 1 -4.44 -15.70 -19.53
N THR A 2 -5.03 -14.56 -19.22
CA THR A 2 -4.99 -13.35 -20.05
C THR A 2 -3.58 -12.74 -20.03
N PRO A 3 -3.21 -11.88 -21.00
CA PRO A 3 -1.94 -11.14 -20.96
C PRO A 3 -1.73 -10.37 -19.65
N GLN A 4 -2.80 -9.82 -19.08
CA GLN A 4 -2.81 -9.10 -17.81
C GLN A 4 -2.49 -10.03 -16.63
N GLU A 5 -3.09 -11.22 -16.59
CA GLU A 5 -2.81 -12.22 -15.55
C GLU A 5 -1.35 -12.72 -15.61
N GLN A 6 -0.76 -12.82 -16.80
CA GLN A 6 0.65 -13.19 -16.95
C GLN A 6 1.59 -12.09 -16.48
N GLU A 7 1.28 -10.83 -16.78
CA GLU A 7 2.14 -9.71 -16.40
C GLU A 7 2.07 -9.44 -14.90
N ILE A 8 0.89 -9.52 -14.28
CA ILE A 8 0.76 -9.35 -12.83
C ILE A 8 1.50 -10.44 -12.07
N ASP A 9 1.57 -11.68 -12.57
CA ASP A 9 2.33 -12.75 -11.93
C ASP A 9 3.85 -12.47 -11.92
N LYS A 10 4.38 -11.82 -12.97
CA LYS A 10 5.78 -11.36 -12.99
C LYS A 10 6.00 -10.19 -12.03
N MET A 11 5.07 -9.23 -12.02
CA MET A 11 5.21 -7.99 -11.26
C MET A 11 4.87 -8.14 -9.77
N LYS A 12 4.11 -9.17 -9.38
CA LYS A 12 3.60 -9.39 -8.02
C LYS A 12 4.65 -9.25 -6.93
N ARG A 13 5.88 -9.70 -7.18
CA ARG A 13 6.97 -9.58 -6.21
C ARG A 13 7.38 -8.13 -5.98
N GLU A 14 7.55 -7.36 -7.04
CA GLU A 14 7.97 -5.96 -6.94
C GLU A 14 6.84 -5.09 -6.38
N ILE A 15 5.59 -5.30 -6.80
CA ILE A 15 4.43 -4.58 -6.23
C ILE A 15 4.34 -4.79 -4.71
N LYS A 16 4.48 -6.04 -4.23
CA LYS A 16 4.48 -6.32 -2.78
C LYS A 16 5.65 -5.65 -2.05
N LYS A 17 6.82 -5.60 -2.68
CA LYS A 17 8.01 -4.95 -2.12
C LYS A 17 7.79 -3.44 -2.00
N GLU A 18 7.21 -2.80 -3.00
CA GLU A 18 6.90 -1.37 -3.00
C GLU A 18 5.92 -1.02 -1.88
N VAL A 19 4.83 -1.79 -1.73
CA VAL A 19 3.88 -1.63 -0.62
C VAL A 19 4.59 -1.74 0.74
N PHE A 20 5.48 -2.73 0.89
CA PHE A 20 6.21 -2.93 2.14
C PHE A 20 7.24 -1.81 2.41
N LEU A 21 7.87 -1.26 1.36
CA LEU A 21 8.77 -0.12 1.48
C LEU A 21 8.01 1.14 1.92
N ALA A 22 6.84 1.40 1.35
CA ALA A 22 5.98 2.50 1.77
C ALA A 22 5.63 2.39 3.26
N PHE A 23 5.18 1.22 3.71
CA PHE A 23 4.90 0.97 5.13
C PHE A 23 6.13 1.24 6.02
N LYS A 24 7.28 0.67 5.67
CA LYS A 24 8.52 0.82 6.45
C LYS A 24 9.04 2.25 6.52
N SER A 25 8.93 3.01 5.42
CA SER A 25 9.35 4.41 5.40
C SER A 25 8.51 5.23 6.39
N ASN A 26 7.20 5.01 6.44
CA ASN A 26 6.33 5.68 7.42
C ASN A 26 6.61 5.25 8.86
N MET A 27 6.87 3.96 9.11
CA MET A 27 7.28 3.48 10.43
C MET A 27 8.54 4.19 10.96
N LYS A 28 9.54 4.40 10.09
CA LYS A 28 10.78 5.11 10.47
C LYS A 28 10.54 6.57 10.85
N ILE A 29 9.61 7.24 10.16
CA ILE A 29 9.24 8.62 10.47
C ILE A 29 8.61 8.68 11.87
N PHE A 30 7.66 7.79 12.17
CA PHE A 30 7.02 7.72 13.48
C PHE A 30 8.01 7.41 14.61
N ASP A 31 8.97 6.51 14.37
CA ASP A 31 10.04 6.20 15.32
C ASP A 31 10.95 7.40 15.61
N TRP A 32 11.22 8.25 14.60
CA TRP A 32 12.02 9.46 14.77
C TRP A 32 11.24 10.62 15.41
N ASP A 33 9.97 10.78 15.07
CA ASP A 33 9.18 11.96 15.43
C ASP A 33 8.47 11.82 16.78
N ILE A 34 8.31 10.58 17.29
CA ILE A 34 7.55 10.30 18.52
C ILE A 34 8.51 9.78 19.61
N PRO A 35 8.86 10.59 20.63
CA PRO A 35 9.55 10.11 21.81
C PRO A 35 8.75 9.00 22.50
N GLU A 36 9.43 7.94 22.97
CA GLU A 36 8.79 6.78 23.61
C GLU A 36 7.71 6.11 22.73
N ASN A 37 7.95 6.06 21.41
CA ASN A 37 7.01 5.51 20.44
C ASN A 37 6.53 4.08 20.82
N ASN A 38 5.23 3.86 20.68
CA ASN A 38 4.65 2.53 20.69
C ASN A 38 4.59 2.01 19.25
N ASP A 39 5.64 1.32 18.82
CA ASP A 39 5.81 0.84 17.46
C ASP A 39 4.63 0.02 16.94
N ARG A 40 4.03 -0.80 17.82
CA ARG A 40 2.88 -1.62 17.44
C ARG A 40 1.67 -0.75 17.12
N LYS A 41 1.39 0.25 17.96
CA LYS A 41 0.25 1.14 17.74
C LYS A 41 0.45 1.96 16.46
N SER A 42 1.66 2.45 16.24
CA SER A 42 2.04 3.19 15.02
C SER A 42 1.88 2.31 13.77
N ALA A 43 2.33 1.05 13.81
CA ALA A 43 2.13 0.09 12.74
C ALA A 43 0.64 -0.16 12.42
N GLU A 44 -0.18 -0.34 13.44
CA GLU A 44 -1.63 -0.54 13.30
C GLU A 44 -2.34 0.68 12.68
N LEU A 45 -1.91 1.90 13.02
CA LEU A 45 -2.46 3.13 12.44
C LEU A 45 -2.01 3.31 10.98
N ILE A 46 -0.73 3.09 10.69
CA ILE A 46 -0.18 3.24 9.33
C ILE A 46 -0.86 2.24 8.38
N ILE A 47 -1.01 0.97 8.79
CA ILE A 47 -1.65 -0.02 7.92
C ILE A 47 -3.13 0.26 7.71
N ALA A 48 -3.82 0.86 8.68
CA ALA A 48 -5.22 1.27 8.52
C ALA A 48 -5.37 2.34 7.41
N VAL A 49 -4.54 3.39 7.44
CA VAL A 49 -4.55 4.44 6.40
C VAL A 49 -4.15 3.86 5.03
N MET A 50 -3.16 2.95 4.99
CA MET A 50 -2.80 2.27 3.73
C MET A 50 -3.96 1.44 3.18
N GLN A 51 -4.75 0.81 4.05
CA GLN A 51 -5.93 0.04 3.64
C GLN A 51 -7.03 0.96 3.11
N GLU A 52 -7.31 2.08 3.78
CA GLU A 52 -8.25 3.10 3.30
C GLU A 52 -7.89 3.58 1.89
N ALA A 53 -6.63 3.94 1.65
CA ALA A 53 -6.16 4.35 0.32
C ALA A 53 -6.29 3.25 -0.75
N ILE A 54 -6.07 1.98 -0.38
CA ILE A 54 -6.30 0.85 -1.29
C ILE A 54 -7.79 0.69 -1.62
N ASP A 55 -8.66 0.91 -0.64
CA ASP A 55 -10.11 0.81 -0.84
C ASP A 55 -10.63 1.95 -1.73
N GLU A 56 -10.14 3.17 -1.56
CA GLU A 56 -10.42 4.29 -2.47
C GLU A 56 -10.00 3.98 -3.92
N LEU A 57 -8.83 3.37 -4.13
CA LEU A 57 -8.38 2.95 -5.46
C LEU A 57 -9.32 1.90 -6.09
N LYS A 58 -9.86 0.98 -5.28
CA LYS A 58 -10.85 0.00 -5.78
C LYS A 58 -12.15 0.68 -6.20
N GLU A 59 -12.60 1.69 -5.46
CA GLU A 59 -13.77 2.47 -5.82
C GLU A 59 -13.55 3.23 -7.14
N GLU A 60 -12.39 3.86 -7.30
CA GLU A 60 -12.02 4.55 -8.55
C GLU A 60 -11.97 3.60 -9.75
N ILE A 61 -11.44 2.38 -9.58
CA ILE A 61 -11.48 1.34 -10.61
C ILE A 61 -12.93 0.94 -10.93
N ALA A 62 -13.76 0.71 -9.93
CA ALA A 62 -15.16 0.34 -10.13
C ALA A 62 -15.97 1.44 -10.84
N ASN A 63 -15.58 2.70 -10.65
CA ASN A 63 -16.17 3.87 -11.33
C ASN A 63 -15.67 4.04 -12.78
N GLY A 64 -14.73 3.22 -13.25
CA GLY A 64 -14.17 3.30 -14.60
C GLY A 64 -13.12 4.41 -14.78
N ASN A 65 -12.59 4.99 -13.69
CA ASN A 65 -11.64 6.10 -13.74
C ASN A 65 -10.32 5.72 -14.44
N PHE A 66 -10.04 4.42 -14.59
CA PHE A 66 -8.83 3.88 -15.22
C PHE A 66 -9.09 3.17 -16.56
N ASP A 67 -10.31 3.21 -17.11
CA ASP A 67 -10.67 2.45 -18.34
C ASP A 67 -9.88 2.91 -19.59
N GLN A 68 -9.25 4.08 -19.54
CA GLN A 68 -8.47 4.67 -20.64
C GLN A 68 -7.02 5.04 -20.24
N TYR A 69 -6.54 4.54 -19.10
CA TYR A 69 -5.21 4.84 -18.59
C TYR A 69 -4.12 3.95 -19.20
#